data_AF-A0A3C1IIB9-F1
#
_entry.id   AF-A0A3C1IIB9-F1
#
_cell.length_a   1.000
_cell.length_b   1.000
_cell.length_c   1.000
_cell.angle_alpha   90.00
_cell.angle_beta   90.00
_cell.angle_gamma   90.00
#
_symmetry.space_group_name_H-M   'P 1'
#
loop_
_entity.id
_entity.type
_entity.pdbx_description
1 polymer ?
#
loop_
_entity_poly.entity_id
_entity_poly.type
_entity_poly.pdbx_seq_one_letter_code
_entity_poly.pdbx_strand_id
1 'polypeptide(L)' 'MPFEYQTDGAAIYLQSFATIRAEADLARFAPDDEPIAVRMIHAAGMVDLAAHVAISPTFS' A
#
# COMPACT_ATOMS: atom_id res chain seq x y z
N MET A 1 16.04 4.71 -29.75
CA MET A 1 16.51 4.84 -28.36
C MET A 1 15.56 4.05 -27.47
N PRO A 2 16.03 3.11 -26.65
CA PRO A 2 15.16 2.42 -25.70
C PRO A 2 14.75 3.37 -24.56
N PHE A 3 13.59 3.12 -23.96
CA PHE A 3 13.17 3.82 -22.75
C PHE A 3 13.96 3.32 -21.54
N GLU A 4 14.35 4.22 -20.65
CA GLU A 4 14.96 3.90 -19.37
C GLU A 4 13.89 3.90 -18.27
N TYR A 5 13.82 2.82 -17.50
CA TYR A 5 12.88 2.66 -16.39
C TYR A 5 13.47 1.75 -15.32
N GLN A 6 12.94 1.85 -14.10
CA GLN A 6 13.35 0.97 -13.00
C GLN A 6 12.97 -0.49 -13.31
N THR A 7 13.92 -1.41 -13.16
CA THR A 7 13.74 -2.85 -13.42
C THR A 7 13.98 -3.72 -12.20
N ASP A 8 14.52 -3.16 -11.11
CA ASP A 8 14.66 -3.85 -9.84
C ASP A 8 13.30 -3.94 -9.13
N GLY A 9 12.74 -5.15 -9.10
CA GLY A 9 11.45 -5.42 -8.45
C GLY A 9 11.44 -5.08 -6.96
N ALA A 10 12.55 -5.28 -6.24
CA ALA A 10 12.62 -4.95 -4.82
C ALA A 10 12.60 -3.42 -4.61
N ALA A 11 13.34 -2.69 -5.45
CA ALA A 11 13.31 -1.22 -5.43
C ALA A 11 11.92 -0.67 -5.76
N ILE A 12 11.22 -1.28 -6.74
CA ILE A 12 9.84 -0.90 -7.09
C ILE A 12 8.89 -1.12 -5.92
N TYR A 13 8.95 -2.26 -5.24
CA TYR A 13 8.11 -2.53 -4.06
C TYR A 13 8.37 -1.54 -2.94
N LEU A 14 9.64 -1.26 -2.64
CA LEU A 14 10.02 -0.30 -1.60
C LEU A 14 9.48 1.08 -1.91
N GLN A 15 9.68 1.56 -3.15
CA GLN A 15 9.18 2.87 -3.57
C GLN A 15 7.64 2.92 -3.56
N SER A 16 6.97 1.89 -4.09
CA SER A 16 5.52 1.83 -4.12
C SER A 16 4.90 1.89 -2.72
N PHE A 17 5.41 1.09 -1.77
CA PHE A 17 4.90 1.10 -0.40
C PHE A 17 5.22 2.40 0.34
N ALA A 18 6.39 3.01 0.08
CA ALA A 18 6.71 4.32 0.63
C ALA A 18 5.74 5.39 0.12
N THR A 19 5.45 5.40 -1.19
CA THR A 19 4.47 6.31 -1.80
C THR A 19 3.07 6.11 -1.20
N ILE A 20 2.60 4.87 -1.09
CA ILE A 20 1.28 4.58 -0.50
C ILE A 20 1.18 5.11 0.93
N ARG A 21 2.20 4.91 1.77
CA ARG A 21 2.21 5.42 3.15
C ARG A 21 2.24 6.94 3.24
N ALA A 22 2.83 7.60 2.24
CA ALA A 22 2.86 9.06 2.18
C ALA A 22 1.51 9.67 1.75
N GLU A 23 0.70 8.92 1.00
CA GLU A 23 -0.51 9.44 0.34
C GLU A 23 -1.83 8.95 0.97
N ALA A 24 -1.89 7.72 1.47
CA ALA A 24 -3.11 7.12 1.98
C ALA A 24 -3.39 7.51 3.45
N ASP A 25 -4.67 7.70 3.78
CA ASP A 25 -5.11 7.88 5.18
C ASP A 25 -5.15 6.52 5.91
N LEU A 26 -4.01 6.18 6.52
CA LEU A 26 -3.79 4.92 7.23
C LEU A 26 -3.96 5.05 8.75
N ALA A 27 -4.21 6.26 9.28
CA ALA A 27 -4.14 6.54 10.72
C ALA A 27 -5.16 5.76 11.56
N ARG A 28 -6.23 5.25 10.94
CA ARG A 28 -7.28 4.48 11.60
C ARG A 28 -7.01 2.98 11.72
N PHE A 29 -5.98 2.46 11.05
CA PHE A 29 -5.63 1.04 11.15
C PHE A 29 -4.74 0.80 12.37
N ALA A 30 -4.91 -0.37 13.01
CA ALA A 30 -3.94 -0.83 14.00
C ALA A 30 -2.58 -1.10 13.33
N PRO A 31 -1.47 -1.08 14.08
CA PRO A 31 -0.13 -1.33 13.51
C PRO A 31 -0.01 -2.64 12.72
N ASP A 32 -0.72 -3.69 13.14
CA ASP A 32 -0.70 -5.00 12.46
C ASP A 32 -1.64 -5.04 11.24
N ASP A 33 -2.61 -4.13 11.17
CA ASP A 33 -3.59 -4.00 10.09
C ASP A 33 -3.09 -3.10 8.95
N GLU A 34 -2.27 -2.08 9.25
CA GLU A 34 -1.72 -1.14 8.28
C GLU A 34 -1.02 -1.83 7.11
N PRO A 35 -0.16 -2.85 7.32
CA PRO A 35 0.48 -3.58 6.23
C PRO A 35 -0.51 -4.29 5.31
N ILE A 36 -1.66 -4.75 5.82
CA ILE A 36 -2.70 -5.39 5.02
C ILE A 36 -3.32 -4.34 4.08
N ALA A 37 -3.72 -3.19 4.63
CA ALA A 37 -4.28 -2.10 3.85
C ALA A 37 -3.30 -1.60 2.78
N VAL A 38 -2.02 -1.42 3.10
CA VAL A 38 -0.98 -1.04 2.12
C VAL A 38 -0.88 -2.03 0.98
N ARG A 39 -0.91 -3.34 1.25
CA ARG A 39 -0.84 -4.36 0.20
C ARG A 39 -2.10 -4.39 -0.66
N MET A 40 -3.27 -4.18 -0.08
CA MET A 40 -4.52 -4.05 -0.83
C MET A 40 -4.48 -2.85 -1.77
N ILE A 41 -4.04 -1.68 -1.27
CA ILE A 41 -3.88 -0.46 -2.07
C ILE A 41 -2.87 -0.68 -3.21
N HIS A 42 -1.73 -1.31 -2.92
CA HIS A 42 -0.73 -1.62 -3.94
C HIS A 42 -1.30 -2.49 -5.06
N ALA A 43 -2.05 -3.53 -4.71
CA ALA A 43 -2.68 -4.40 -5.70
C ALA A 43 -3.76 -3.69 -6.52
N ALA A 44 -4.48 -2.74 -5.93
CA ALA A 44 -5.55 -1.99 -6.60
C ALA A 44 -5.07 -0.74 -7.35
N GLY A 45 -3.90 -0.19 -7.01
CA GLY A 45 -3.42 1.09 -7.52
C GLY A 45 -4.28 2.29 -7.10
N MET A 46 -4.94 2.22 -5.93
CA MET A 46 -5.93 3.20 -5.49
C MET A 46 -5.78 3.54 -4.00
N VAL A 47 -5.23 4.72 -3.69
CA VAL A 47 -5.00 5.17 -2.29
C VAL A 47 -6.30 5.32 -1.50
N ASP A 48 -7.37 5.79 -2.14
CA ASP A 48 -8.69 6.00 -1.53
C ASP A 48 -9.38 4.69 -1.11
N LEU A 49 -8.88 3.53 -1.58
CA LEU A 49 -9.34 2.22 -1.09
C LEU A 49 -9.23 2.14 0.43
N ALA A 50 -8.26 2.85 1.03
CA ALA A 50 -8.12 2.96 2.45
C ALA A 50 -9.49 3.17 3.10
N ALA A 51 -10.28 4.17 2.72
CA ALA A 51 -11.55 4.51 3.36
C ALA A 51 -12.63 3.40 3.34
N HIS A 52 -12.47 2.38 2.49
CA HIS A 52 -13.44 1.31 2.29
C HIS A 52 -13.06 -0.01 2.95
N VAL A 53 -11.85 -0.11 3.52
CA VAL A 53 -11.39 -1.31 4.23
C VAL A 53 -11.91 -1.32 5.66
N ALA A 54 -12.58 -2.40 6.04
CA ALA A 54 -12.95 -2.70 7.42
C ALA A 54 -12.35 -4.05 7.82
N ILE A 55 -11.57 -4.07 8.90
CA ILE A 55 -10.95 -5.28 9.44
C ILE A 55 -11.69 -5.62 10.73
N SER A 56 -12.14 -6.87 10.86
CA SER A 56 -12.83 -7.34 12.06
C SER A 56 -11.86 -7.32 13.25
N PRO A 57 -12.29 -6.91 14.47
CA PRO A 57 -11.46 -6.98 15.67
C PRO A 57 -10.93 -8.38 16.02
N THR A 58 -11.54 -9.42 15.45
CA THR A 58 -11.16 -10.83 15.65
C THR A 58 -10.43 -11.42 14.45
N PHE A 59 -10.03 -10.60 13.47
CA PHE A 59 -9.26 -11.06 12.33
C PHE A 59 -7.84 -11.42 12.79
N SER A 60 -7.39 -12.64 12.49
CA SER A 60 -6.08 -13.19 12.86
C SER A 60 -5.43 -13.90 11.69
#